data_AF-A0A967B545-F1
#
_entry.id   AF-A0A967B545-F1
#
_cell.length_a   1.000
_cell.length_b   1.000
_cell.length_c   1.000
_cell.angle_alpha   90.00
_cell.angle_beta   90.00
_cell.angle_gamma   90.00
#
_symmetry.space_group_name_H-M   'P 1'
#
loop_
_entity.id
_entity.type
_entity.pdbx_description
1 polymer ?
#
loop_
_entity_poly.entity_id
_entity_poly.type
_entity_poly.pdbx_seq_one_letter_code
_entity_poly.pdbx_strand_id
1 'polypeptide(L)'
;MSTVVDIRDLHQALTAVLPHASSVDVSDLARVRLVVDRVNMAVLATDAHSSGLAIVSVVGGSDDSGLAIDLSVESVKKLLAVHRPVKVTGKDVEPDQQLELAVASTREGQVLSTRDISGLLSIGEELVLPTLGTSTLFPDIEGYLGEAVHGHFQVPPEYDGQPLIASFAVFDAAVRAYKRPMAVRLLGQGRHRFLVTVGDSFIGAVSVRHPLGSSFDDDQEVLDAWGAWLERLPSTMRRTDDDEDAAEPDAGAADGDVTSDASPADPTSTRHLSPVP
;
A
#
# COMPACT_ATOMS: atom_id res chain seq x y z
N MET A 1 -26.14 5.32 10.29
CA MET A 1 -25.45 4.94 9.05
C MET A 1 -25.47 3.43 8.95
N SER A 2 -25.79 2.89 7.78
CA SER A 2 -25.77 1.45 7.50
C SER A 2 -25.13 1.20 6.13
N THR A 3 -24.18 0.28 6.05
CA THR A 3 -23.47 -0.11 4.84
C THR A 3 -23.43 -1.62 4.72
N VAL A 4 -23.58 -2.13 3.51
CA VAL A 4 -23.56 -3.56 3.19
C VAL A 4 -22.31 -3.88 2.40
N VAL A 5 -21.61 -4.94 2.80
CA VAL A 5 -20.41 -5.45 2.13
C VAL A 5 -20.47 -6.98 2.02
N ASP A 6 -19.60 -7.55 1.19
CA ASP A 6 -19.41 -9.00 1.16
C ASP A 6 -18.59 -9.49 2.38
N ILE A 7 -19.04 -10.57 3.02
CA ILE A 7 -18.41 -11.15 4.21
C ILE A 7 -17.01 -11.67 3.89
N ARG A 8 -16.82 -12.30 2.71
CA ARG A 8 -15.50 -12.82 2.33
C ARG A 8 -14.53 -11.66 2.10
N ASP A 9 -14.95 -10.65 1.36
CA ASP A 9 -14.12 -9.48 1.05
C ASP A 9 -13.70 -8.75 2.34
N LEU A 10 -14.66 -8.47 3.23
CA LEU A 10 -14.36 -7.88 4.54
C LEU A 10 -13.43 -8.76 5.39
N HIS A 11 -13.69 -10.08 5.43
CA HIS A 11 -12.85 -11.01 6.20
C HIS A 11 -11.42 -11.06 5.64
N GLN A 12 -11.25 -11.04 4.32
CA GLN A 12 -9.92 -11.01 3.67
C GLN A 12 -9.18 -9.70 4.01
N ALA A 13 -9.86 -8.56 3.86
CA ALA A 13 -9.31 -7.25 4.17
C ALA A 13 -8.85 -7.13 5.63
N LEU A 14 -9.70 -7.50 6.59
CA LEU A 14 -9.34 -7.47 8.01
C LEU A 14 -8.22 -8.44 8.35
N THR A 15 -8.22 -9.64 7.76
CA THR A 15 -7.13 -10.61 7.96
C THR A 15 -5.79 -10.07 7.44
N ALA A 16 -5.81 -9.41 6.28
CA ALA A 16 -4.63 -8.84 5.66
C ALA A 16 -4.08 -7.64 6.44
N VAL A 17 -4.97 -6.79 6.98
CA VAL A 17 -4.59 -5.53 7.62
C VAL A 17 -4.25 -5.67 9.11
N LEU A 18 -4.91 -6.58 9.83
CA LEU A 18 -4.75 -6.74 11.28
C LEU A 18 -3.29 -6.89 11.77
N PRO A 19 -2.39 -7.61 11.09
CA PRO A 19 -0.98 -7.72 11.51
C PRO A 19 -0.22 -6.39 11.50
N HIS A 20 -0.72 -5.40 10.77
CA HIS A 20 -0.13 -4.06 10.74
C HIS A 20 -0.57 -3.19 11.92
N ALA A 21 -1.53 -3.60 12.74
CA ALA A 21 -1.87 -2.84 13.95
C ALA A 21 -0.82 -3.05 15.05
N SER A 22 -0.50 -1.99 15.79
CA SER A 22 0.42 -2.09 16.93
C SER A 22 -0.10 -3.09 17.97
N SER A 23 0.78 -3.95 18.48
CA SER A 23 0.48 -4.87 19.59
C SER A 23 0.53 -4.19 20.97
N VAL A 24 0.99 -2.95 21.04
CA VAL A 24 1.01 -2.15 22.27
C VAL A 24 -0.36 -1.51 22.47
N ASP A 25 -1.19 -2.12 23.32
CA ASP A 25 -2.62 -1.77 23.49
C ASP A 25 -2.90 -0.30 23.83
N VAL A 26 -1.96 0.41 24.46
CA VAL A 26 -2.12 1.83 24.85
C VAL A 26 -1.77 2.79 23.72
N SER A 27 -1.26 2.29 22.60
CA SER A 27 -0.89 3.10 21.44
C SER A 27 -2.11 3.51 20.64
N ASP A 28 -2.12 4.75 20.13
CA ASP A 28 -3.08 5.18 19.11
C ASP A 28 -3.01 4.32 17.82
N LEU A 29 -1.97 3.52 17.67
CA LEU A 29 -1.77 2.60 16.56
C LEU A 29 -2.36 1.19 16.80
N ALA A 30 -2.84 0.89 18.01
CA ALA A 30 -3.45 -0.41 18.36
C ALA A 30 -4.93 -0.50 17.92
N ARG A 31 -5.18 -0.10 16.67
CA ARG A 31 -6.51 -0.01 16.08
C ARG A 31 -6.50 -0.34 14.60
N VAL A 32 -7.66 -0.72 14.08
CA VAL A 32 -7.94 -0.81 12.65
C VAL A 32 -8.99 0.24 12.33
N ARG A 33 -8.69 1.10 11.36
CA ARG A 33 -9.59 2.15 10.89
C ARG A 33 -10.33 1.68 9.64
N LEU A 34 -11.65 1.83 9.65
CA LEU A 34 -12.51 1.64 8.49
C LEU A 34 -12.93 3.01 7.99
N VAL A 35 -12.66 3.35 6.73
CA VAL A 35 -13.13 4.57 6.09
C VAL A 35 -14.11 4.17 5.00
N VAL A 36 -15.37 4.54 5.17
CA VAL A 36 -16.44 4.14 4.24
C VAL A 36 -16.73 5.29 3.27
N ASP A 37 -16.64 4.99 1.97
CA ASP A 37 -17.15 5.82 0.90
C ASP A 37 -18.37 5.16 0.22
N ARG A 38 -18.81 5.71 -0.93
CA ARG A 38 -20.01 5.22 -1.64
C ARG A 38 -19.81 3.88 -2.34
N VAL A 39 -18.58 3.59 -2.75
CA VAL A 39 -18.21 2.46 -3.61
C VAL A 39 -17.38 1.44 -2.83
N ASN A 40 -16.55 1.91 -1.92
CA ASN A 40 -15.55 1.14 -1.22
C ASN A 40 -15.51 1.50 0.26
N MET A 41 -14.99 0.56 1.04
CA MET A 41 -14.52 0.78 2.39
C MET A 41 -13.02 0.48 2.42
N ALA A 42 -12.22 1.47 2.81
CA ALA A 42 -10.81 1.28 3.10
C ALA A 42 -10.62 0.75 4.52
N VAL A 43 -9.82 -0.29 4.66
CA VAL A 43 -9.44 -0.92 5.94
C VAL A 43 -7.96 -0.67 6.17
N LEU A 44 -7.62 0.02 7.25
CA LEU A 44 -6.31 0.63 7.46
C LEU A 44 -5.72 0.22 8.82
N ALA A 45 -4.42 -0.09 8.85
CA ALA A 45 -3.67 -0.21 10.11
C ALA A 45 -2.18 0.07 9.89
N THR A 46 -1.51 0.49 10.96
CA THR A 46 -0.06 0.70 10.98
C THR A 46 0.50 0.54 12.38
N ASP A 47 1.74 0.06 12.48
CA ASP A 47 2.53 -0.07 13.70
C ASP A 47 3.74 0.90 13.67
N ALA A 48 3.68 1.90 12.79
CA ALA A 48 4.74 2.83 12.41
C ALA A 48 5.93 2.23 11.63
N HIS A 49 6.03 0.91 11.51
CA HIS A 49 7.06 0.23 10.73
C HIS A 49 6.50 -0.33 9.42
N SER A 50 5.27 -0.79 9.46
CA SER A 50 4.50 -1.27 8.34
C SER A 50 3.13 -0.58 8.33
N SER A 51 2.56 -0.48 7.15
CA SER A 51 1.20 0.02 6.95
C SER A 51 0.51 -0.88 5.95
N GLY A 52 -0.77 -1.16 6.19
CA GLY A 52 -1.61 -1.95 5.30
C GLY A 52 -2.91 -1.22 5.03
N LEU A 53 -3.32 -1.23 3.77
CA LEU A 53 -4.59 -0.76 3.27
C LEU A 53 -5.21 -1.86 2.42
N ALA A 54 -6.41 -2.29 2.81
CA ALA A 54 -7.25 -3.17 2.01
C ALA A 54 -8.52 -2.44 1.57
N ILE A 55 -9.00 -2.74 0.37
CA ILE A 55 -10.26 -2.22 -0.15
C ILE A 55 -11.32 -3.31 -0.09
N VAL A 56 -12.49 -2.96 0.43
CA VAL A 56 -13.69 -3.80 0.46
C VAL A 56 -14.79 -3.12 -0.35
N SER A 57 -15.44 -3.85 -1.25
CA SER A 57 -16.52 -3.29 -2.08
C SER A 57 -17.79 -3.09 -1.26
N VAL A 58 -18.40 -1.90 -1.39
CA VAL A 58 -19.72 -1.59 -0.83
C VAL A 58 -20.78 -2.00 -1.83
N VAL A 59 -21.70 -2.88 -1.41
CA VAL A 59 -22.79 -3.40 -2.26
C VAL A 59 -24.14 -2.72 -2.01
N GLY A 60 -24.25 -1.94 -0.93
CA GLY A 60 -25.45 -1.18 -0.61
C GLY A 60 -25.30 -0.37 0.68
N GLY A 61 -26.28 0.48 1.00
CA GLY A 61 -26.28 1.27 2.23
C GLY A 61 -26.74 2.71 2.07
N SER A 62 -26.64 3.46 3.17
CA SER A 62 -26.84 4.92 3.20
C SER A 62 -25.64 5.64 2.58
N ASP A 63 -25.91 6.74 1.87
CA ASP A 63 -24.94 7.52 1.07
C ASP A 63 -23.97 8.40 1.91
N ASP A 64 -23.66 7.95 3.13
CA ASP A 64 -22.84 8.65 4.12
C ASP A 64 -21.35 8.43 3.81
N SER A 65 -20.84 9.14 2.80
CA SER A 65 -19.42 9.11 2.43
C SER A 65 -18.53 9.81 3.48
N GLY A 66 -17.39 9.20 3.80
CA GLY A 66 -16.34 9.80 4.63
C GLY A 66 -16.44 9.50 6.13
N LEU A 67 -17.22 8.50 6.53
CA LEU A 67 -17.26 8.05 7.92
C LEU A 67 -16.04 7.20 8.25
N ALA A 68 -15.29 7.59 9.28
CA ALA A 68 -14.20 6.81 9.84
C ALA A 68 -14.65 6.10 11.12
N ILE A 69 -14.34 4.80 11.24
CA ILE A 69 -14.66 3.95 12.38
C ILE A 69 -13.37 3.30 12.86
N ASP A 70 -12.98 3.57 14.10
CA ASP A 70 -11.81 2.94 14.71
C ASP A 70 -12.24 1.76 15.58
N LEU A 71 -11.73 0.57 15.28
CA LEU A 71 -11.96 -0.65 16.05
C LEU A 71 -10.68 -1.08 16.77
N SER A 72 -10.82 -1.59 17.99
CA SER A 72 -9.70 -2.23 18.67
C SER A 72 -9.30 -3.54 17.99
N VAL A 73 -8.04 -3.93 18.15
CA VAL A 73 -7.53 -5.23 17.68
C VAL A 73 -8.40 -6.40 18.16
N GLU A 74 -8.87 -6.35 19.41
CA GLU A 74 -9.78 -7.36 19.95
C GLU A 74 -11.15 -7.37 19.26
N SER A 75 -11.70 -6.20 18.95
CA SER A 75 -12.99 -6.08 18.26
C SER A 75 -12.89 -6.66 16.85
N VAL A 76 -11.79 -6.40 16.15
CA VAL A 76 -11.52 -7.01 14.83
C VAL A 76 -11.39 -8.53 14.93
N LYS A 77 -10.66 -9.04 15.93
CA LYS A 77 -10.56 -10.49 16.17
C LYS A 77 -11.93 -11.13 16.44
N LYS A 78 -12.79 -10.48 17.22
CA LYS A 78 -14.17 -10.93 17.45
C LYS A 78 -14.98 -10.94 16.16
N LEU A 79 -14.87 -9.88 15.36
CA LEU A 79 -15.55 -9.77 14.07
C LEU A 79 -15.15 -10.90 13.11
N LEU A 80 -13.85 -11.18 13.00
CA LEU A 80 -13.31 -12.32 12.22
C LEU A 80 -13.76 -13.68 12.77
N ALA A 81 -13.91 -13.80 14.09
CA ALA A 81 -14.31 -15.06 14.73
C ALA A 81 -15.79 -15.38 14.47
N VAL A 82 -16.66 -14.38 14.52
CA VAL A 82 -18.11 -14.50 14.33
C VAL A 82 -18.47 -14.62 12.85
N HIS A 83 -18.01 -13.68 12.01
CA HIS A 83 -18.41 -13.61 10.61
C HIS A 83 -17.45 -14.38 9.70
N ARG A 84 -17.54 -15.71 9.74
CA ARG A 84 -16.71 -16.58 8.90
C ARG A 84 -17.37 -16.86 7.55
N PRO A 85 -16.63 -16.71 6.44
CA PRO A 85 -17.12 -17.14 5.14
C PRO A 85 -17.41 -18.64 5.14
N VAL A 86 -18.62 -19.01 4.71
CA VAL A 86 -19.04 -20.40 4.56
C VAL A 86 -18.35 -20.99 3.35
N LYS A 87 -17.56 -22.05 3.59
CA LYS A 87 -16.98 -22.84 2.51
C LYS A 87 -18.00 -23.86 2.06
N VAL A 88 -18.56 -23.68 0.87
CA VAL A 88 -19.38 -24.73 0.24
C VAL A 88 -18.44 -25.74 -0.39
N THR A 89 -18.47 -26.97 0.11
CA THR A 89 -17.71 -28.09 -0.48
C THR A 89 -18.41 -28.54 -1.77
N GLY A 90 -17.89 -28.15 -2.93
CA GLY A 90 -18.46 -28.53 -4.23
C GLY A 90 -17.89 -27.74 -5.41
N LYS A 91 -18.35 -28.03 -6.64
CA LYS A 91 -18.07 -27.25 -7.85
C LYS A 91 -18.98 -26.01 -7.99
N ASP A 92 -19.81 -25.75 -7.00
CA ASP A 92 -20.80 -24.68 -7.05
C ASP A 92 -20.21 -23.35 -6.60
N VAL A 93 -20.73 -22.30 -7.24
CA VAL A 93 -20.43 -20.88 -6.98
C VAL A 93 -20.49 -20.63 -5.48
N GLU A 94 -19.41 -20.07 -4.91
CA GLU A 94 -19.41 -19.72 -3.49
C GLU A 94 -20.54 -18.72 -3.23
N PRO A 95 -21.35 -18.90 -2.18
CA PRO A 95 -22.55 -18.09 -1.99
C PRO A 95 -22.18 -16.64 -1.68
N ASP A 96 -22.94 -15.71 -2.25
CA ASP A 96 -22.82 -14.28 -1.95
C ASP A 96 -23.33 -14.03 -0.52
N GLN A 97 -22.40 -13.88 0.42
CA GLN A 97 -22.71 -13.64 1.82
C GLN A 97 -22.53 -12.15 2.12
N GLN A 98 -23.61 -11.48 2.49
CA GLN A 98 -23.63 -10.04 2.75
C GLN A 98 -23.74 -9.73 4.24
N LEU A 99 -22.94 -8.78 4.68
CA LEU A 99 -22.95 -8.25 6.04
C LEU A 99 -23.43 -6.81 6.02
N GLU A 100 -24.44 -6.51 6.84
CA GLU A 100 -24.81 -5.13 7.17
C GLU A 100 -23.95 -4.65 8.35
N LEU A 101 -23.33 -3.49 8.18
CA LEU A 101 -22.56 -2.74 9.18
C LEU A 101 -23.32 -1.47 9.50
N ALA A 102 -23.81 -1.32 10.72
CA ALA A 102 -24.51 -0.12 11.16
C ALA A 102 -23.79 0.55 12.34
N VAL A 103 -23.63 1.86 12.25
CA VAL A 103 -23.03 2.67 13.31
C VAL A 103 -24.12 3.47 14.01
N ALA A 104 -24.17 3.33 15.34
CA ALA A 104 -25.11 4.02 16.20
C ALA A 104 -24.39 4.76 17.33
N SER A 105 -24.86 5.98 17.64
CA SER A 105 -24.42 6.73 18.82
C SER A 105 -25.22 6.30 20.04
N THR A 106 -24.55 5.87 21.10
CA THR A 106 -25.14 5.52 22.39
C THR A 106 -24.72 6.54 23.45
N ARG A 107 -25.24 6.41 24.68
CA ARG A 107 -24.82 7.25 25.81
C ARG A 107 -23.35 7.04 26.21
N GLU A 108 -22.80 5.87 25.89
CA GLU A 108 -21.44 5.45 26.28
C GLU A 108 -20.41 5.66 25.15
N GLY A 109 -20.86 6.05 23.96
CA GLY A 109 -20.02 6.23 22.77
C GLY A 109 -20.66 5.65 21.52
N GLN A 110 -19.90 5.59 20.43
CA GLN A 110 -20.34 4.96 19.18
C GLN A 110 -20.13 3.44 19.24
N VAL A 111 -21.11 2.70 18.71
CA VAL A 111 -21.06 1.25 18.56
C VAL A 111 -21.22 0.86 17.10
N LEU A 112 -20.53 -0.19 16.69
CA LEU A 112 -20.68 -0.85 15.40
C LEU A 112 -21.50 -2.13 15.62
N SER A 113 -22.71 -2.18 15.09
CA SER A 113 -23.51 -3.41 14.99
C SER A 113 -23.28 -4.05 13.62
N THR A 114 -23.08 -5.37 13.61
CA THR A 114 -22.91 -6.15 12.38
C THR A 114 -23.94 -7.27 12.34
N ARG A 115 -24.55 -7.49 11.18
CA ARG A 115 -25.61 -8.48 11.00
C ARG A 115 -25.48 -9.16 9.64
N ASP A 116 -25.47 -10.49 9.62
CA ASP A 116 -25.61 -11.25 8.38
C ASP A 116 -27.03 -11.07 7.82
N ILE A 117 -27.12 -10.58 6.58
CA ILE A 117 -28.38 -10.36 5.87
C ILE A 117 -28.58 -11.33 4.69
N SER A 118 -27.64 -12.25 4.46
CA SER A 118 -27.72 -13.27 3.40
C SER A 118 -28.73 -14.37 3.70
N GLY A 119 -29.10 -14.56 4.97
CA GLY A 119 -29.99 -15.64 5.42
C GLY A 119 -29.37 -17.03 5.34
N LEU A 120 -28.05 -17.14 5.08
CA LEU A 120 -27.33 -18.39 4.94
C LEU A 120 -26.81 -18.95 6.26
N LEU A 121 -26.54 -18.09 7.25
CA LEU A 121 -26.23 -18.53 8.61
C LEU A 121 -27.53 -18.66 9.40
N SER A 122 -27.78 -19.86 9.94
CA SER A 122 -28.97 -20.20 10.73
C SER A 122 -29.13 -19.37 12.01
N ILE A 123 -28.06 -18.67 12.40
CA ILE A 123 -28.02 -17.75 13.52
C ILE A 123 -27.70 -16.39 12.92
N GLY A 124 -28.70 -15.52 12.83
CA GLY A 124 -28.52 -14.09 12.56
C GLY A 124 -27.84 -13.44 13.75
N GLU A 125 -26.58 -13.80 13.97
CA GLU A 125 -25.76 -13.39 15.09
C GLU A 125 -25.42 -11.91 14.89
N GLU A 126 -26.23 -11.05 15.49
CA GLU A 126 -25.94 -9.64 15.60
C GLU A 126 -24.77 -9.47 16.57
N LEU A 127 -23.66 -8.92 16.06
CA LEU A 127 -22.49 -8.62 16.86
C LEU A 127 -22.39 -7.11 17.02
N VAL A 128 -22.48 -6.64 18.27
CA VAL A 128 -22.31 -5.24 18.65
C VAL A 128 -20.93 -5.05 19.27
N LEU A 129 -20.13 -4.16 18.68
CA LEU A 129 -18.77 -3.86 19.08
C LEU A 129 -18.64 -2.39 19.50
N PRO A 130 -17.92 -2.09 20.59
CA PRO A 130 -17.56 -0.71 20.92
C PRO A 130 -16.55 -0.18 19.88
N THR A 131 -16.70 1.08 19.50
CA THR A 131 -15.70 1.80 18.69
C THR A 131 -14.76 2.61 19.61
N LEU A 132 -13.54 2.87 19.18
CA LEU A 132 -12.53 3.59 19.96
C LEU A 132 -12.65 5.12 19.88
N GLY A 133 -13.60 5.63 19.08
CA GLY A 133 -13.59 7.02 18.64
C GLY A 133 -12.43 7.29 17.66
N THR A 134 -12.68 8.14 16.67
CA THR A 134 -11.67 8.47 15.65
C THR A 134 -10.54 9.28 16.29
N SER A 135 -9.32 8.73 16.29
CA SER A 135 -8.14 9.46 16.76
C SER A 135 -7.54 10.36 15.67
N THR A 136 -7.26 11.62 16.02
CA THR A 136 -6.53 12.57 15.14
C THR A 136 -5.04 12.26 15.06
N LEU A 137 -4.53 11.38 15.94
CA LEU A 137 -3.13 10.95 15.96
C LEU A 137 -2.88 9.74 15.07
N PHE A 138 -3.94 9.08 14.60
CA PHE A 138 -3.81 8.01 13.62
C PHE A 138 -3.31 8.59 12.28
N PRO A 139 -2.24 8.03 11.69
CA PRO A 139 -1.64 8.58 10.47
C PRO A 139 -2.59 8.58 9.28
N ASP A 140 -2.40 9.54 8.37
CA ASP A 140 -3.02 9.54 7.04
C ASP A 140 -2.34 8.52 6.13
N ILE A 141 -2.72 7.25 6.30
CA ILE A 141 -2.20 6.12 5.52
C ILE A 141 -2.65 6.21 4.06
N GLU A 142 -3.88 6.69 3.79
CA GLU A 142 -4.43 6.80 2.44
C GLU A 142 -3.66 7.84 1.62
N GLY A 143 -3.46 9.04 2.16
CA GLY A 143 -2.66 10.09 1.51
C GLY A 143 -1.23 9.64 1.28
N TYR A 144 -0.62 9.01 2.29
CA TYR A 144 0.75 8.50 2.21
C TYR A 144 0.93 7.40 1.15
N LEU A 145 0.07 6.38 1.12
CA LEU A 145 0.14 5.31 0.13
C LEU A 145 -0.27 5.82 -1.25
N GLY A 146 -1.21 6.75 -1.32
CA GLY A 146 -1.58 7.45 -2.56
C GLY A 146 -0.38 8.16 -3.17
N GLU A 147 0.37 8.93 -2.39
CA GLU A 147 1.61 9.58 -2.84
C GLU A 147 2.65 8.54 -3.30
N ALA A 148 2.85 7.47 -2.53
CA ALA A 148 3.78 6.40 -2.89
C ALA A 148 3.44 5.72 -4.23
N VAL A 149 2.15 5.50 -4.51
CA VAL A 149 1.69 4.93 -5.78
C VAL A 149 1.90 5.89 -6.94
N HIS A 150 1.62 7.19 -6.75
CA HIS A 150 1.79 8.20 -7.82
C HIS A 150 3.27 8.54 -8.07
N GLY A 151 4.07 8.70 -7.02
CA GLY A 151 5.50 9.03 -7.10
C GLY A 151 6.36 7.89 -7.68
N HIS A 152 5.85 6.66 -7.68
CA HIS A 152 6.52 5.50 -8.26
C HIS A 152 6.84 5.66 -9.76
N PHE A 153 6.12 6.50 -10.51
CA PHE A 153 6.34 6.63 -11.96
C PHE A 153 7.59 7.44 -12.36
N GLN A 154 8.36 8.01 -11.42
CA GLN A 154 9.33 9.06 -11.76
C GLN A 154 10.75 8.90 -11.22
N VAL A 155 11.13 7.77 -10.57
CA VAL A 155 12.39 7.76 -9.80
C VAL A 155 13.29 6.54 -10.08
N PRO A 156 14.60 6.75 -10.36
CA PRO A 156 15.60 5.68 -10.38
C PRO A 156 15.77 5.02 -9.00
N PRO A 157 16.02 3.71 -8.92
CA PRO A 157 16.24 3.03 -7.64
C PRO A 157 17.63 3.37 -7.10
N GLU A 158 17.71 4.19 -6.06
CA GLU A 158 18.91 4.33 -5.23
C GLU A 158 18.60 3.77 -3.84
N TYR A 159 19.38 2.78 -3.42
CA TYR A 159 19.13 1.93 -2.25
C TYR A 159 20.33 1.98 -1.30
N ASP A 160 20.10 2.38 -0.05
CA ASP A 160 21.15 2.44 1.00
C ASP A 160 20.63 2.03 2.39
N GLY A 161 19.62 1.16 2.46
CA GLY A 161 19.08 0.75 3.77
C GLY A 161 18.41 -0.60 3.76
N GLN A 162 18.73 -1.45 4.73
CA GLN A 162 18.10 -2.77 4.85
C GLN A 162 16.69 -2.68 5.44
N PRO A 163 15.65 -3.22 4.78
CA PRO A 163 14.41 -3.49 5.45
C PRO A 163 14.61 -4.57 6.50
N LEU A 164 14.02 -4.37 7.69
CA LEU A 164 13.89 -5.45 8.65
C LEU A 164 13.06 -6.57 7.98
N ILE A 165 13.65 -7.75 7.78
CA ILE A 165 12.97 -8.92 7.18
C ILE A 165 11.64 -9.20 7.92
N ALA A 166 11.60 -8.96 9.23
CA ALA A 166 10.39 -9.07 10.05
C ALA A 166 9.24 -8.16 9.57
N SER A 167 9.54 -6.98 9.03
CA SER A 167 8.54 -6.05 8.48
C SER A 167 7.94 -6.52 7.15
N PHE A 168 8.55 -7.51 6.47
CA PHE A 168 7.92 -8.18 5.33
C PHE A 168 7.05 -9.37 5.75
N ALA A 169 7.34 -10.00 6.88
CA ALA A 169 6.61 -11.18 7.35
C ALA A 169 5.12 -10.88 7.61
N VAL A 170 4.79 -9.65 8.02
CA VAL A 170 3.40 -9.21 8.26
C VAL A 170 2.52 -9.29 7.00
N PHE A 171 3.11 -9.20 5.80
CA PHE A 171 2.39 -9.26 4.52
C PHE A 171 1.99 -10.68 4.10
N ASP A 172 2.54 -11.72 4.74
CA ASP A 172 2.14 -13.11 4.47
C ASP A 172 0.65 -13.34 4.79
N ALA A 173 0.09 -12.59 5.75
CA ALA A 173 -1.34 -12.61 6.02
C ALA A 173 -2.17 -12.16 4.82
N ALA A 174 -1.75 -11.11 4.10
CA ALA A 174 -2.40 -10.65 2.88
C ALA A 174 -2.29 -11.69 1.76
N VAL A 175 -1.10 -12.26 1.55
CA VAL A 175 -0.87 -13.34 0.56
C VAL A 175 -1.82 -14.51 0.81
N ARG A 176 -1.96 -14.95 2.06
CA ARG A 176 -2.85 -16.05 2.45
C ARG A 176 -4.33 -15.69 2.33
N ALA A 177 -4.71 -14.47 2.72
CA ALA A 177 -6.09 -13.99 2.66
C ALA A 177 -6.59 -13.94 1.21
N TYR A 178 -5.81 -13.33 0.31
CA TYR A 178 -6.19 -13.13 -1.09
C TYR A 178 -5.81 -14.28 -2.02
N LYS A 179 -4.91 -15.18 -1.59
CA LYS A 179 -4.34 -16.26 -2.43
C LYS A 179 -3.71 -15.71 -3.71
N ARG A 180 -3.04 -14.56 -3.61
CA ARG A 180 -2.35 -13.87 -4.71
C ARG A 180 -0.87 -13.69 -4.37
N PRO A 181 0.02 -13.64 -5.37
CA PRO A 181 1.43 -13.36 -5.13
C PRO A 181 1.61 -11.93 -4.61
N MET A 182 2.65 -11.75 -3.78
CA MET A 182 3.11 -10.45 -3.34
C MET A 182 4.04 -9.86 -4.41
N ALA A 183 3.81 -8.60 -4.78
CA ALA A 183 4.76 -7.81 -5.55
C ALA A 183 5.37 -6.74 -4.65
N VAL A 184 6.69 -6.62 -4.69
CA VAL A 184 7.46 -5.67 -3.89
C VAL A 184 8.17 -4.70 -4.83
N ARG A 185 8.07 -3.41 -4.53
CA ARG A 185 8.70 -2.33 -5.28
C ARG A 185 9.46 -1.43 -4.34
N LEU A 186 10.66 -1.01 -4.74
CA LEU A 186 11.43 -0.02 -4.01
C LEU A 186 10.95 1.38 -4.40
N LEU A 187 10.68 2.23 -3.41
CA LEU A 187 10.40 3.65 -3.64
C LEU A 187 11.74 4.42 -3.57
N GLY A 188 12.07 5.15 -4.64
CA GLY A 188 13.31 5.93 -4.74
C GLY A 188 13.28 7.23 -3.90
N GLN A 189 14.48 7.66 -3.48
CA GLN A 189 14.88 8.86 -2.71
C GLN A 189 13.98 9.28 -1.52
N GLY A 190 14.53 9.12 -0.31
CA GLY A 190 14.00 9.66 0.95
C GLY A 190 13.27 8.64 1.82
N ARG A 191 13.87 8.29 2.97
CA ARG A 191 13.44 7.23 3.91
C ARG A 191 13.07 5.94 3.17
N HIS A 192 14.06 5.08 2.91
CA HIS A 192 13.91 3.82 2.19
C HIS A 192 12.58 3.13 2.52
N ARG A 193 11.74 2.95 1.50
CA ARG A 193 10.40 2.39 1.66
C ARG A 193 10.18 1.35 0.58
N PHE A 194 9.58 0.26 0.99
CA PHE A 194 9.10 -0.75 0.06
C PHE A 194 7.59 -0.62 -0.05
N LEU A 195 7.10 -0.50 -1.27
CA LEU A 195 5.69 -0.64 -1.57
C LEU A 195 5.40 -2.11 -1.84
N VAL A 196 4.36 -2.63 -1.21
CA VAL A 196 3.95 -4.02 -1.30
C VAL A 196 2.52 -4.07 -1.78
N THR A 197 2.23 -4.86 -2.82
CA THR A 197 0.86 -5.10 -3.30
C THR A 197 0.57 -6.59 -3.30
N VAL A 198 -0.67 -6.96 -2.98
CA VAL A 198 -1.16 -8.34 -3.09
C VAL A 198 -2.49 -8.31 -3.85
N GLY A 199 -2.44 -8.68 -5.13
CA GLY A 199 -3.58 -8.50 -6.03
C GLY A 199 -3.89 -7.02 -6.27
N ASP A 200 -5.17 -6.73 -6.48
CA ASP A 200 -5.75 -5.39 -6.71
C ASP A 200 -6.42 -4.81 -5.45
N SER A 201 -6.70 -5.63 -4.43
CA SER A 201 -7.41 -5.21 -3.22
C SER A 201 -6.52 -4.86 -2.02
N PHE A 202 -5.20 -5.08 -2.08
CA PHE A 202 -4.31 -4.79 -0.96
C PHE A 202 -3.03 -4.09 -1.40
N ILE A 203 -2.70 -3.03 -0.67
CA ILE A 203 -1.45 -2.29 -0.76
C ILE A 203 -0.93 -1.95 0.63
N GLY A 204 0.37 -1.94 0.79
CA GLY A 204 0.99 -1.48 2.02
C GLY A 204 2.41 -1.02 1.79
N ALA A 205 3.02 -0.51 2.84
CA ALA A 205 4.40 -0.06 2.80
C ALA A 205 5.17 -0.47 4.04
N VAL A 206 6.45 -0.79 3.84
CA VAL A 206 7.44 -0.94 4.91
C VAL A 206 8.22 0.36 4.99
N SER A 207 8.21 1.00 6.14
CA SER A 207 9.14 2.07 6.48
C SER A 207 10.42 1.44 7.02
N VAL A 208 11.53 1.67 6.34
CA VAL A 208 12.85 1.43 6.95
C VAL A 208 13.10 2.60 7.89
N ARG A 209 12.88 2.37 9.17
CA ARG A 209 13.54 3.20 10.17
C ARG A 209 14.95 2.62 10.30
N HIS A 210 15.98 3.44 10.17
CA HIS A 210 17.23 3.12 10.88
C HIS A 210 16.81 2.87 12.33
N PRO A 211 17.10 1.70 12.90
CA PRO A 211 16.65 1.41 14.24
C PRO A 211 17.20 2.52 15.13
N LEU A 212 16.32 3.35 15.71
CA LEU A 212 16.71 4.28 16.75
C LEU A 212 17.02 3.43 17.98
N GLY A 213 18.20 2.82 18.00
CA GLY A 213 18.64 1.88 19.03
C GLY A 213 19.30 0.59 18.54
N SER A 214 19.51 0.35 17.24
CA SER A 214 20.54 -0.65 16.86
C SER A 214 21.89 -0.03 17.20
N SER A 215 22.77 -0.81 17.82
CA SER A 215 24.17 -0.41 17.88
C SER A 215 24.64 -0.19 16.45
N PHE A 216 25.44 0.87 16.22
CA PHE A 216 26.13 1.11 14.95
C PHE A 216 26.86 -0.15 14.42
N ASP A 217 27.18 -1.08 15.32
CA ASP A 217 27.80 -2.38 15.03
C ASP A 217 26.95 -3.28 14.10
N ASP A 218 25.61 -3.29 14.23
CA ASP A 218 24.74 -4.16 13.40
C ASP A 218 24.68 -3.65 11.95
N ASP A 219 24.67 -2.33 11.77
CA ASP A 219 24.70 -1.67 10.47
C ASP A 219 26.07 -1.89 9.78
N GLN A 220 27.16 -1.84 10.56
CA GLN A 220 28.51 -2.09 10.03
C GLN A 220 28.72 -3.56 9.63
N GLU A 221 28.23 -4.53 10.41
CA GLU A 221 28.32 -5.96 10.07
C GLU A 221 27.61 -6.26 8.73
N VAL A 222 26.46 -5.63 8.51
CA VAL A 222 25.71 -5.72 7.26
C VAL A 222 26.50 -5.15 6.07
N LEU A 223 27.10 -3.97 6.24
CA LEU A 223 27.90 -3.33 5.19
C LEU A 223 29.17 -4.12 4.88
N ASP A 224 29.84 -4.67 5.91
CA ASP A 224 31.01 -5.53 5.77
C ASP A 224 30.66 -6.82 5.04
N ALA A 225 29.52 -7.45 5.40
CA ALA A 225 29.01 -8.63 4.71
C ALA A 225 28.70 -8.34 3.24
N TRP A 226 28.13 -7.17 2.93
CA TRP A 226 27.86 -6.72 1.56
C TRP A 226 29.16 -6.51 0.76
N GLY A 227 30.14 -5.82 1.34
CA GLY A 227 31.48 -5.66 0.75
C GLY A 227 32.14 -7.01 0.46
N ALA A 228 32.12 -7.93 1.43
CA ALA A 228 32.67 -9.28 1.25
C ALA A 228 31.93 -10.09 0.16
N TRP A 229 30.63 -9.84 -0.06
CA TRP A 229 29.91 -10.44 -1.19
C TRP A 229 30.37 -9.85 -2.53
N LEU A 230 30.49 -8.52 -2.64
CA LEU A 230 31.00 -7.88 -3.86
C LEU A 230 32.39 -8.39 -4.25
N GLU A 231 33.26 -8.60 -3.26
CA GLU A 231 34.60 -9.16 -3.46
C GLU A 231 34.58 -10.63 -3.91
N ARG A 232 33.70 -11.46 -3.34
CA ARG A 232 33.61 -12.91 -3.61
C ARG A 232 32.79 -13.27 -4.84
N LEU A 233 31.93 -12.37 -5.33
CA LEU A 233 31.15 -12.63 -6.53
C LEU A 233 32.08 -12.84 -7.74
N PRO A 234 31.84 -13.88 -8.56
CA PRO A 234 32.59 -14.09 -9.78
C PRO A 234 32.61 -12.82 -10.63
N SER A 235 33.77 -12.49 -11.21
CA SER A 235 33.90 -11.30 -12.07
C SER A 235 32.94 -11.33 -13.26
N THR A 236 32.52 -12.51 -13.72
CA THR A 236 31.50 -12.70 -14.77
C THR A 236 30.10 -12.25 -14.37
N MET A 237 29.83 -12.02 -13.08
CA MET A 237 28.58 -11.49 -12.56
C MET A 237 28.66 -9.97 -12.29
N ARG A 238 29.85 -9.37 -12.36
CA ARG A 238 30.00 -7.92 -12.28
C ARG A 238 29.64 -7.37 -13.65
N ARG A 239 28.55 -6.60 -13.73
CA ARG A 239 28.29 -5.76 -14.91
C ARG A 239 29.44 -4.77 -14.99
N THR A 240 30.33 -4.95 -15.95
CA THR A 240 31.26 -3.91 -16.36
C THR A 240 30.47 -2.95 -17.23
N ASP A 241 30.44 -1.68 -16.85
CA ASP A 241 29.90 -0.60 -17.70
C ASP A 241 30.77 -0.36 -18.96
N ASP A 242 31.83 -1.17 -19.15
CA ASP A 242 32.82 -1.07 -20.21
C ASP A 242 32.33 -1.46 -21.63
N ASP A 243 31.06 -1.83 -21.81
CA ASP A 243 30.50 -2.13 -23.14
C ASP A 243 29.98 -0.87 -23.88
N GLU A 244 30.00 0.33 -23.28
CA GLU A 244 29.59 1.58 -23.95
C GLU A 244 30.68 2.25 -24.81
N ASP A 245 31.96 1.84 -24.72
CA ASP A 245 33.06 2.47 -25.49
C ASP A 245 33.56 1.65 -26.71
N ALA A 246 32.90 0.53 -27.06
CA ALA A 246 33.31 -0.33 -28.19
C ALA A 246 32.58 -0.06 -29.52
N ALA A 247 31.99 1.11 -29.70
CA ALA A 247 31.50 1.58 -31.00
C ALA A 247 32.31 2.79 -31.47
N GLU A 248 33.53 2.54 -31.96
CA GLU A 248 34.22 3.55 -32.76
C GLU A 248 33.33 3.95 -33.96
N PRO A 249 33.11 5.26 -34.20
CA PRO A 249 32.47 5.70 -35.43
C PRO A 249 33.43 5.43 -36.60
N ASP A 250 33.00 4.60 -37.54
CA ASP A 250 33.65 4.39 -38.83
C ASP A 250 33.72 5.72 -39.61
N ALA A 251 34.81 6.44 -39.40
CA ALA A 251 35.19 7.62 -40.15
C ALA A 251 35.83 7.19 -41.47
N GLY A 252 35.00 6.77 -42.42
CA GLY A 252 35.40 6.31 -43.75
C GLY A 252 34.75 7.12 -44.89
N ALA A 253 35.36 8.27 -45.20
CA ALA A 253 35.42 8.92 -46.52
C ALA A 253 34.11 9.20 -47.31
N ALA A 254 33.67 10.46 -47.28
CA ALA A 254 33.00 11.09 -48.43
C ALA A 254 33.72 12.39 -48.78
N ASP A 255 34.65 12.29 -49.73
CA ASP A 255 35.13 13.42 -50.52
C ASP A 255 33.94 14.04 -51.26
N GLY A 256 33.74 15.34 -51.08
CA GLY A 256 32.64 16.09 -51.68
C GLY A 256 32.86 17.59 -51.57
N ASP A 257 33.98 18.07 -52.12
CA ASP A 257 34.20 19.48 -52.43
C ASP A 257 33.50 19.83 -53.75
N VAL A 258 32.40 20.60 -53.69
CA VAL A 258 31.94 21.50 -54.78
C VAL A 258 31.18 22.71 -54.18
N THR A 259 31.94 23.79 -54.00
CA THR A 259 31.63 25.21 -54.32
C THR A 259 30.33 25.89 -53.84
N SER A 260 30.53 26.86 -52.93
CA SER A 260 30.08 28.27 -52.96
C SER A 260 28.79 28.67 -53.71
N ASP A 261 27.84 29.30 -53.00
CA ASP A 261 27.43 30.67 -53.34
C ASP A 261 26.84 31.43 -52.13
N ALA A 262 27.03 32.75 -52.18
CA ALA A 262 26.70 33.83 -51.24
C ALA A 262 25.20 33.92 -50.88
N SER A 263 24.66 34.73 -49.95
CA SER A 263 25.05 35.77 -49.00
C SER A 263 23.78 36.10 -48.15
N PRO A 264 23.83 36.96 -47.12
CA PRO A 264 22.90 37.00 -46.00
C PRO A 264 21.75 38.03 -46.14
N ALA A 265 20.67 37.83 -45.38
CA ALA A 265 19.77 38.92 -44.96
C ALA A 265 19.10 38.59 -43.62
N ASP A 266 19.50 39.35 -42.60
CA ASP A 266 18.78 39.67 -41.35
C ASP A 266 17.76 40.80 -41.64
N PRO A 267 17.01 41.40 -40.68
CA PRO A 267 16.21 40.93 -39.54
C PRO A 267 14.72 41.38 -39.70
N THR A 268 13.94 41.27 -38.63
CA THR A 268 12.68 42.01 -38.28
C THR A 268 11.35 41.33 -38.57
N SER A 269 10.64 40.92 -37.50
CA SER A 269 9.40 41.63 -37.14
C SER A 269 9.01 41.32 -35.69
N THR A 270 9.21 42.32 -34.84
CA THR A 270 8.44 42.55 -33.63
C THR A 270 6.94 42.54 -33.92
N ARG A 271 6.12 41.95 -33.03
CA ARG A 271 4.83 42.54 -32.67
C ARG A 271 4.46 42.22 -31.23
N HIS A 272 4.15 43.31 -30.57
CA HIS A 272 3.88 43.55 -29.16
C HIS A 272 2.35 43.61 -28.96
N LEU A 273 1.87 43.25 -27.76
CA LEU A 273 0.65 43.77 -27.07
C LEU A 273 -0.71 43.35 -27.68
N SER A 274 -1.77 43.01 -26.94
CA SER A 274 -2.11 43.05 -25.51
C SER A 274 -3.45 42.28 -25.30
N PRO A 275 -3.87 42.01 -24.04
CA PRO A 275 -5.07 41.23 -23.69
C PRO A 275 -6.33 42.09 -23.49
N VAL A 276 -7.42 41.47 -23.01
CA VAL A 276 -8.65 41.97 -22.31
C VAL A 276 -9.95 41.45 -22.98
N PRO A 277 -11.07 41.20 -22.28
CA PRO A 277 -11.35 41.24 -20.83
C PRO A 277 -11.59 39.88 -20.16
#